data_AF-A0A317XRQ1-F1
#
_entry.id   AF-A0A317XRQ1-F1
#
_cell.length_a   1.000
_cell.length_b   1.000
_cell.length_c   1.000
_cell.angle_alpha   90.00
_cell.angle_beta   90.00
_cell.angle_gamma   90.00
#
_symmetry.space_group_name_H-M   'P 1'
#
loop_
_entity.id
_entity.type
_entity.pdbx_description
1 polymer ?
#
loop_
_entity_poly.entity_id
_entity_poly.type
_entity_poly.pdbx_seq_one_letter_code
_entity_poly.pdbx_strand_id
1 'polypeptide(L)'
;MLNIFRLAGDFAHLASIGILVHKIQLSRSCRGISFKTQLLYTIVFVTRYLDLFHEDSLYRVMMKLFFISSSVYILYLMKLRFRPTHDPAIDTIKLEYLLAPAFVLALIFHYRFNFIEIMWTFSIYLEAVAILPQLFMLQRTGEAETITTHYLFALGAYRALYIPNWLWRYFTENTVDPISILAGLVQTGLYLDFFYVYFTKVMKGEKFELPA
;
A
#
# COMPACT_ATOMS: atom_id res chain seq x y z
N MET A 1 -16.31 14.96 1.93
CA MET A 1 -15.69 15.87 0.93
C MET A 1 -14.18 15.62 0.80
N LEU A 2 -13.48 16.28 -0.14
CA LEU A 2 -12.02 16.38 -0.12
C LEU A 2 -11.62 17.33 1.03
N ASN A 3 -10.70 16.90 1.88
CA ASN A 3 -10.05 17.76 2.88
C ASN A 3 -8.53 17.67 2.70
N ILE A 4 -7.80 18.58 3.35
CA ILE A 4 -6.35 18.69 3.18
C ILE A 4 -5.60 17.41 3.57
N PHE A 5 -6.05 16.69 4.60
CA PHE A 5 -5.43 15.45 5.07
C PHE A 5 -5.61 14.33 4.05
N ARG A 6 -6.81 14.18 3.50
CA ARG A 6 -7.09 13.22 2.43
C ARG A 6 -6.26 13.54 1.18
N LEU A 7 -6.23 14.81 0.78
CA LEU A 7 -5.49 15.24 -0.40
C LEU A 7 -3.97 14.98 -0.24
N ALA A 8 -3.41 15.34 0.92
CA ALA A 8 -2.02 15.08 1.24
C ALA A 8 -1.72 13.57 1.28
N GLY A 9 -2.63 12.76 1.85
CA GLY A 9 -2.53 11.31 1.82
C GLY A 9 -2.52 10.77 0.39
N ASP A 10 -3.47 11.19 -0.44
CA ASP A 10 -3.56 10.76 -1.83
C ASP A 10 -2.27 11.11 -2.62
N PHE A 11 -1.71 12.31 -2.41
CA PHE A 11 -0.42 12.68 -3.02
C PHE A 11 0.77 11.91 -2.45
N ALA A 12 0.80 11.58 -1.16
CA ALA A 12 1.84 10.72 -0.58
C ALA A 12 1.80 9.32 -1.19
N HIS A 13 0.59 8.78 -1.44
CA HIS A 13 0.41 7.50 -2.11
C HIS A 13 0.90 7.55 -3.57
N LEU A 14 0.52 8.59 -4.32
CA LEU A 14 1.04 8.82 -5.68
C LEU A 14 2.57 8.92 -5.70
N ALA A 15 3.14 9.68 -4.76
CA ALA A 15 4.58 9.86 -4.64
C ALA A 15 5.28 8.52 -4.37
N SER A 16 4.72 7.67 -3.50
CA SER A 16 5.29 6.34 -3.22
C SER A 16 5.42 5.48 -4.49
N ILE A 17 4.38 5.47 -5.33
CA ILE A 17 4.37 4.74 -6.61
C ILE A 17 5.36 5.37 -7.58
N GLY A 18 5.40 6.69 -7.68
CA GLY A 18 6.34 7.42 -8.51
C GLY A 18 7.81 7.11 -8.14
N ILE A 19 8.13 7.14 -6.83
CA ILE A 19 9.45 6.80 -6.31
C ILE A 19 9.82 5.36 -6.66
N LEU A 20 8.90 4.41 -6.46
CA LEU A 20 9.16 3.00 -6.77
C LEU A 20 9.40 2.77 -8.26
N VAL A 21 8.57 3.35 -9.13
CA VAL A 21 8.76 3.25 -10.59
C VAL A 21 10.08 3.89 -11.01
N HIS A 22 10.38 5.09 -10.48
CA HIS A 22 11.64 5.78 -10.74
C HIS A 22 12.85 4.93 -10.31
N LYS A 23 12.80 4.34 -9.10
CA LYS A 23 13.81 3.42 -8.56
C LYS A 23 14.08 2.27 -9.53
N ILE A 24 13.03 1.56 -9.95
CA ILE A 24 13.16 0.38 -10.82
C ILE A 24 13.70 0.78 -12.20
N GLN A 25 13.22 1.89 -12.76
CA GLN A 25 13.66 2.34 -14.09
C GLN A 25 15.11 2.83 -14.10
N LEU A 26 15.49 3.63 -13.11
CA LEU A 26 16.83 4.22 -13.04
C LEU A 26 17.89 3.16 -12.73
N SER A 27 17.63 2.29 -11.74
CA SER A 27 18.55 1.22 -11.36
C SER A 27 18.52 0.01 -12.30
N ARG A 28 17.53 -0.06 -13.22
CA ARG A 28 17.27 -1.23 -14.08
C ARG A 28 17.13 -2.53 -13.28
N SER A 29 16.65 -2.45 -12.04
CA SER A 29 16.64 -3.55 -11.08
C SER A 29 15.45 -3.49 -10.12
N CYS A 30 14.87 -4.66 -9.86
CA CYS A 30 13.81 -4.87 -8.87
C CYS A 30 14.35 -5.50 -7.57
N ARG A 31 15.67 -5.54 -7.36
CA ARG A 31 16.29 -6.06 -6.13
C ARG A 31 15.76 -5.28 -4.91
N GLY A 32 15.49 -6.01 -3.82
CA GLY A 32 14.99 -5.44 -2.56
C GLY A 32 13.50 -5.10 -2.55
N ILE A 33 12.77 -5.35 -3.63
CA ILE A 33 11.32 -5.11 -3.73
C ILE A 33 10.57 -6.45 -3.77
N SER A 34 9.61 -6.63 -2.86
CA SER A 34 8.75 -7.81 -2.82
C SER A 34 7.74 -7.77 -3.97
N PHE A 35 7.80 -8.77 -4.84
CA PHE A 35 6.80 -8.95 -5.89
C PHE A 35 5.42 -9.23 -5.29
N LYS A 36 5.35 -9.99 -4.20
CA LYS A 36 4.09 -10.36 -3.54
C LYS A 36 3.35 -9.14 -3.01
N THR A 37 4.05 -8.19 -2.39
CA THR A 37 3.43 -6.92 -1.98
C THR A 37 2.86 -6.16 -3.17
N GLN A 38 3.61 -6.02 -4.27
CA GLN A 38 3.12 -5.32 -5.46
C GLN A 38 1.89 -6.02 -6.07
N LEU A 39 1.90 -7.36 -6.10
CA LEU A 39 0.76 -8.14 -6.58
C LEU A 39 -0.48 -7.94 -5.70
N LEU A 40 -0.31 -7.92 -4.37
CA LEU A 40 -1.42 -7.67 -3.44
C LEU A 40 -1.98 -6.26 -3.63
N TYR A 41 -1.15 -5.23 -3.80
CA TYR A 41 -1.62 -3.88 -4.12
C TYR A 41 -2.36 -3.81 -5.46
N THR A 42 -1.91 -4.52 -6.49
CA THR A 42 -2.67 -4.64 -7.75
C THR A 42 -4.04 -5.25 -7.52
N ILE A 43 -4.15 -6.35 -6.76
CA ILE A 43 -5.43 -6.98 -6.42
C ILE A 43 -6.33 -6.00 -5.65
N VAL A 44 -5.77 -5.26 -4.69
CA VAL A 44 -6.48 -4.21 -3.94
C VAL A 44 -7.08 -3.18 -4.90
N PHE A 45 -6.30 -2.60 -5.82
CA PHE A 45 -6.82 -1.56 -6.70
C PHE A 45 -7.85 -2.08 -7.70
N VAL A 46 -7.64 -3.27 -8.25
CA VAL A 46 -8.61 -3.89 -9.18
C VAL A 46 -9.93 -4.20 -8.50
N THR A 47 -9.91 -4.71 -7.26
CA THR A 47 -11.14 -5.04 -6.51
C THR A 47 -11.82 -3.82 -5.90
N ARG A 48 -11.06 -2.78 -5.52
CA ARG A 48 -11.60 -1.55 -4.94
C ARG A 48 -12.32 -0.67 -5.95
N TYR A 49 -11.81 -0.62 -7.17
CA TYR A 49 -12.23 0.36 -8.18
C TYR A 49 -13.11 -0.26 -9.27
N LEU A 50 -13.89 -1.29 -8.93
CA LEU A 50 -14.87 -1.91 -9.84
C LEU A 50 -15.97 -0.92 -10.29
N ASP A 51 -16.17 0.15 -9.52
CA ASP A 51 -17.08 1.26 -9.79
C ASP A 51 -16.49 2.33 -10.73
N LEU A 52 -15.32 2.10 -11.34
CA LEU A 52 -14.61 3.08 -12.18
C LEU A 52 -15.49 3.77 -13.24
N PHE A 53 -16.37 3.01 -13.90
CA PHE A 53 -17.23 3.53 -14.97
C PHE A 53 -18.49 4.26 -14.47
N HIS A 54 -18.73 4.29 -13.17
CA HIS A 54 -19.88 4.95 -12.53
C HIS A 54 -19.47 6.21 -11.77
N GLU A 55 -18.24 6.69 -11.98
CA GLU A 55 -17.67 7.82 -11.25
C GLU A 55 -17.81 9.13 -12.05
N ASP A 56 -18.50 10.11 -11.47
CA ASP A 56 -18.76 11.41 -12.13
C ASP A 56 -17.56 12.37 -12.06
N SER A 57 -16.67 12.19 -11.07
CA SER A 57 -15.55 13.11 -10.87
C SER A 57 -14.33 12.71 -11.69
N LEU A 58 -13.92 13.57 -12.63
CA LEU A 58 -12.70 13.39 -13.41
C LEU A 58 -11.47 13.12 -12.54
N TYR A 59 -11.32 13.83 -11.43
CA TYR A 59 -10.23 13.60 -10.47
C TYR A 59 -10.22 12.16 -9.96
N ARG A 60 -11.37 11.63 -9.53
CA ARG A 60 -11.47 10.25 -9.00
C ARG A 60 -11.24 9.21 -10.09
N VAL A 61 -11.76 9.43 -11.30
CA VAL A 61 -11.50 8.57 -12.47
C VAL A 61 -10.00 8.52 -12.77
N MET A 62 -9.34 9.67 -12.88
CA MET A 62 -7.90 9.75 -13.16
C MET A 62 -7.05 9.07 -12.09
N MET A 63 -7.38 9.28 -10.80
CA MET A 63 -6.68 8.62 -9.69
C MET A 63 -6.83 7.10 -9.75
N LYS A 64 -8.05 6.59 -9.95
CA LYS A 64 -8.31 5.14 -10.07
C LYS A 64 -7.54 4.54 -11.25
N LEU A 65 -7.59 5.18 -12.42
CA LEU A 65 -6.82 4.77 -13.61
C LEU A 65 -5.31 4.76 -13.34
N PHE A 66 -4.79 5.79 -12.67
CA PHE A 66 -3.38 5.87 -12.30
C PHE A 66 -2.98 4.68 -11.40
N PHE A 67 -3.72 4.41 -10.32
CA PHE A 67 -3.38 3.31 -9.40
C PHE A 67 -3.42 1.93 -10.08
N ILE A 68 -4.44 1.67 -10.91
CA ILE A 68 -4.54 0.40 -11.64
C ILE A 68 -3.39 0.28 -12.64
N SER A 69 -3.22 1.27 -13.53
CA SER A 69 -2.22 1.21 -14.60
C SER A 69 -0.78 1.15 -14.07
N SER A 70 -0.45 1.96 -13.06
CA SER A 70 0.89 1.98 -12.46
C SER A 70 1.21 0.69 -11.70
N SER A 71 0.26 0.12 -10.96
CA SER A 71 0.48 -1.15 -10.26
C SER A 71 0.69 -2.32 -11.23
N VAL A 72 -0.12 -2.40 -12.30
CA VAL A 72 0.08 -3.39 -13.37
C VAL A 72 1.43 -3.17 -14.08
N TYR A 73 1.81 -1.92 -14.32
CA TYR A 73 3.11 -1.60 -14.90
C TYR A 73 4.27 -2.06 -14.01
N ILE A 74 4.19 -1.89 -12.69
CA ILE A 74 5.20 -2.40 -11.76
C ILE A 74 5.31 -3.92 -11.87
N LEU A 75 4.19 -4.66 -11.93
CA LEU A 75 4.23 -6.12 -12.14
C LEU A 75 4.90 -6.50 -13.47
N TYR A 76 4.60 -5.77 -14.54
CA TYR A 76 5.27 -5.93 -15.84
C TYR A 76 6.80 -5.73 -15.71
N LEU A 77 7.23 -4.68 -15.01
CA LEU A 77 8.66 -4.43 -14.79
C LEU A 77 9.32 -5.57 -14.01
N MET A 78 8.67 -6.10 -12.98
CA MET A 78 9.22 -7.16 -12.13
C MET A 78 9.21 -8.55 -12.80
N LYS A 79 8.14 -8.92 -13.51
CA LYS A 79 7.99 -10.28 -14.06
C LYS A 79 8.50 -10.45 -15.47
N LEU A 80 8.59 -9.37 -16.25
CA LEU A 80 8.99 -9.43 -17.65
C LEU A 80 10.29 -8.66 -17.87
N ARG A 81 10.30 -7.34 -17.66
CA ARG A 81 11.43 -6.49 -18.09
C ARG A 81 12.71 -6.71 -17.29
N PHE A 82 12.62 -6.77 -15.97
CA PHE A 82 13.75 -6.89 -15.04
C PHE A 82 13.70 -8.19 -14.23
N ARG A 83 13.03 -9.22 -14.77
CA ARG A 83 12.89 -10.54 -14.14
C ARG A 83 14.19 -11.13 -13.57
N PRO A 84 15.35 -11.05 -14.24
CA PRO A 84 16.60 -11.63 -13.72
C PRO A 84 17.08 -11.01 -12.40
N THR A 85 16.62 -9.81 -12.06
CA THR A 85 17.02 -9.09 -10.84
C THR A 85 16.17 -9.42 -9.62
N HIS A 86 15.06 -10.13 -9.83
CA HIS A 86 14.13 -10.53 -8.78
C HIS A 86 14.56 -11.86 -8.19
N ASP A 87 14.80 -11.89 -6.88
CA ASP A 87 15.10 -13.10 -6.12
C ASP A 87 13.84 -13.60 -5.39
N PRO A 88 13.20 -14.69 -5.85
CA PRO A 88 12.02 -15.24 -5.21
C PRO A 88 12.31 -15.91 -3.85
N ALA A 89 13.56 -16.27 -3.55
CA ALA A 89 13.91 -17.02 -2.34
C ALA A 89 13.77 -16.19 -1.07
N ILE A 90 13.92 -14.86 -1.18
CA ILE A 90 13.78 -13.93 -0.06
C ILE A 90 12.33 -13.47 0.16
N ASP A 91 11.45 -13.58 -0.85
CA ASP A 91 10.02 -13.24 -0.76
C ASP A 91 9.20 -14.46 -0.34
N THR A 92 9.22 -14.81 0.95
CA THR A 92 8.75 -16.12 1.44
C THR A 92 7.30 -16.19 1.92
N ILE A 93 6.63 -15.07 2.18
CA ILE A 93 5.24 -15.08 2.66
C ILE A 93 4.32 -15.75 1.63
N LYS A 94 3.50 -16.70 2.05
CA LYS A 94 2.49 -17.31 1.18
C LYS A 94 1.31 -16.36 1.01
N LEU A 95 0.89 -16.10 -0.24
CA LEU A 95 -0.17 -15.13 -0.54
C LEU A 95 -1.51 -15.53 0.05
N GLU A 96 -1.75 -16.83 0.14
CA GLU A 96 -2.95 -17.47 0.67
C GLU A 96 -3.21 -17.04 2.13
N TYR A 97 -2.14 -16.86 2.92
CA TYR A 97 -2.23 -16.42 4.31
C TYR A 97 -2.68 -14.97 4.46
N LEU A 98 -2.67 -14.18 3.39
CA LEU A 98 -3.15 -12.80 3.38
C LEU A 98 -4.50 -12.69 2.65
N LEU A 99 -4.62 -13.35 1.50
CA LEU A 99 -5.84 -13.33 0.68
C LEU A 99 -7.01 -14.03 1.37
N ALA A 100 -6.82 -15.24 1.91
CA ALA A 100 -7.92 -16.01 2.46
C ALA A 100 -8.53 -15.36 3.72
N PRO A 101 -7.73 -14.92 4.72
CA PRO A 101 -8.30 -14.23 5.88
C PRO A 101 -8.96 -12.90 5.52
N ALA A 102 -8.39 -12.10 4.62
CA ALA A 102 -9.00 -10.85 4.16
C ALA A 102 -10.34 -11.10 3.48
N PHE A 103 -10.45 -12.16 2.67
CA PHE A 103 -11.70 -12.52 1.99
C PHE A 103 -12.75 -13.05 2.97
N VAL A 104 -12.37 -13.92 3.91
CA VAL A 104 -13.26 -14.41 4.96
C VAL A 104 -13.78 -13.25 5.82
N LEU A 105 -12.90 -12.32 6.23
CA LEU A 105 -13.31 -11.13 6.98
C LEU A 105 -14.30 -10.27 6.19
N ALA A 106 -14.11 -10.10 4.87
CA ALA A 106 -15.03 -9.35 4.04
C ALA A 106 -16.40 -10.01 3.89
N LEU A 107 -16.47 -11.35 3.90
CA LEU A 107 -17.74 -12.07 3.89
C LEU A 107 -18.49 -11.95 5.21
N ILE A 108 -17.79 -11.87 6.34
CA ILE A 108 -18.40 -11.79 7.68
C ILE A 108 -18.76 -10.34 8.04
N PHE A 109 -17.87 -9.39 7.78
CA PHE A 109 -17.98 -7.99 8.20
C PHE A 109 -18.05 -7.06 6.99
N HIS A 110 -19.24 -6.89 6.42
CA HIS A 110 -19.51 -5.99 5.29
C HIS A 110 -20.74 -5.11 5.56
N TYR A 111 -20.89 -4.02 4.80
CA TYR A 111 -22.06 -3.14 4.92
C TYR A 111 -23.29 -3.65 4.18
N ARG A 112 -23.10 -4.22 2.98
CA ARG A 112 -24.19 -4.77 2.16
C ARG A 112 -23.72 -6.04 1.47
N PHE A 113 -24.57 -7.07 1.46
CA PHE A 113 -24.24 -8.35 0.84
C PHE A 113 -24.48 -8.29 -0.69
N ASN A 114 -23.62 -7.56 -1.38
CA ASN A 114 -23.54 -7.57 -2.84
C ASN A 114 -22.08 -7.63 -3.28
N PHE A 115 -21.86 -8.06 -4.51
CA PHE A 115 -20.52 -8.31 -5.03
C PHE A 115 -19.59 -7.09 -4.93
N ILE A 116 -20.07 -5.89 -5.29
CA ILE A 116 -19.25 -4.67 -5.30
C ILE A 116 -18.82 -4.30 -3.87
N GLU A 117 -19.74 -4.36 -2.92
CA GLU A 117 -19.45 -4.04 -1.51
C GLU A 117 -18.53 -5.08 -0.86
N ILE A 118 -18.73 -6.37 -1.13
CA ILE A 118 -17.83 -7.42 -0.65
C ILE A 118 -16.41 -7.22 -1.21
N MET A 119 -16.28 -6.92 -2.51
CA MET A 119 -14.98 -6.64 -3.13
C MET A 119 -14.33 -5.38 -2.60
N TRP A 120 -15.11 -4.33 -2.35
CA TRP A 120 -14.62 -3.10 -1.71
C TRP A 120 -14.11 -3.40 -0.29
N THR A 121 -14.89 -4.07 0.54
CA THR A 121 -14.50 -4.47 1.91
C THR A 121 -13.27 -5.38 1.90
N PHE A 122 -13.24 -6.36 1.01
CA PHE A 122 -12.08 -7.23 0.80
C PHE A 122 -10.82 -6.43 0.49
N SER A 123 -10.92 -5.46 -0.41
CA SER A 123 -9.78 -4.60 -0.76
C SER A 123 -9.28 -3.81 0.46
N ILE A 124 -10.14 -3.39 1.38
CA ILE A 124 -9.77 -2.63 2.59
C ILE A 124 -8.97 -3.54 3.54
N TYR A 125 -9.48 -4.74 3.84
CA TYR A 125 -8.77 -5.69 4.69
C TYR A 125 -7.46 -6.18 4.07
N LEU A 126 -7.46 -6.45 2.75
CA LEU A 126 -6.26 -6.90 2.06
C LEU A 126 -5.17 -5.83 2.05
N GLU A 127 -5.53 -4.57 1.78
CA GLU A 127 -4.56 -3.46 1.77
C GLU A 127 -3.90 -3.28 3.14
N ALA A 128 -4.64 -3.52 4.22
CA ALA A 128 -4.12 -3.37 5.57
C ALA A 128 -2.91 -4.27 5.84
N VAL A 129 -2.83 -5.43 5.16
CA VAL A 129 -1.77 -6.43 5.34
C VAL A 129 -0.88 -6.60 4.09
N ALA A 130 -1.16 -5.89 3.00
CA ALA A 130 -0.46 -6.05 1.72
C ALA A 130 1.05 -5.75 1.78
N ILE A 131 1.47 -4.93 2.74
CA ILE A 131 2.88 -4.58 2.94
C ILE A 131 3.70 -5.67 3.63
N LEU A 132 3.06 -6.66 4.29
CA LEU A 132 3.78 -7.65 5.08
C LEU A 132 4.90 -8.38 4.32
N PRO A 133 4.72 -8.86 3.07
CA PRO A 133 5.80 -9.51 2.34
C PRO A 133 7.05 -8.62 2.19
N GLN A 134 6.86 -7.33 1.92
CA GLN A 134 7.96 -6.36 1.84
C GLN A 134 8.64 -6.13 3.19
N LEU A 135 7.90 -5.99 4.30
CA LEU A 135 8.50 -5.82 5.63
C LEU A 135 9.29 -7.05 6.08
N PHE A 136 8.76 -8.25 5.84
CA PHE A 136 9.47 -9.50 6.14
C PHE A 136 10.72 -9.68 5.27
N MET A 137 10.66 -9.25 4.01
CA MET A 137 11.84 -9.24 3.13
C MET A 137 12.94 -8.33 3.71
N LEU A 138 12.60 -7.14 4.20
CA LEU A 138 13.54 -6.23 4.85
C LEU A 138 14.14 -6.81 6.14
N GLN A 139 13.32 -7.46 6.96
CA GLN A 139 13.78 -8.15 8.17
C GLN A 139 14.80 -9.25 7.86
N ARG A 140 14.61 -9.97 6.74
CA ARG A 140 15.55 -11.01 6.32
C ARG A 140 16.84 -10.46 5.71
N THR A 141 16.75 -9.40 4.92
CA THR A 141 17.94 -8.82 4.26
C THR A 141 18.75 -7.94 5.20
N GLY A 142 18.17 -7.48 6.32
CA GLY A 142 18.82 -6.64 7.31
C GLY A 142 19.00 -5.18 6.88
N GLU A 143 19.09 -4.93 5.56
CA GLU A 143 19.30 -3.60 4.97
C GLU A 143 18.27 -3.27 3.88
N ALA A 144 18.09 -1.96 3.65
CA ALA A 144 17.29 -1.43 2.54
C ALA A 144 18.03 -0.30 1.82
N GLU A 145 17.93 -0.25 0.49
CA GLU A 145 18.38 0.89 -0.30
C GLU A 145 17.61 2.17 0.10
N THR A 146 18.28 3.31 0.20
CA THR A 146 17.68 4.59 0.63
C THR A 146 16.43 4.97 -0.17
N ILE A 147 16.45 4.82 -1.51
CA ILE A 147 15.27 5.12 -2.34
C ILE A 147 14.09 4.20 -1.99
N THR A 148 14.35 2.92 -1.69
CA THR A 148 13.32 1.98 -1.24
C THR A 148 12.71 2.42 0.08
N THR A 149 13.53 2.95 1.01
CA THR A 149 13.01 3.47 2.28
C THR A 149 12.15 4.71 2.12
N HIS A 150 12.47 5.61 1.17
CA HIS A 150 11.62 6.75 0.87
C HIS A 150 10.28 6.35 0.25
N TYR A 151 10.28 5.33 -0.63
CA TYR A 151 9.06 4.73 -1.15
C TYR A 151 8.17 4.21 -0.01
N LEU A 152 8.75 3.41 0.90
CA LEU A 152 8.02 2.82 2.02
C LEU A 152 7.54 3.87 3.02
N PHE A 153 8.34 4.91 3.25
CA PHE A 153 7.94 6.04 4.08
C PHE A 153 6.74 6.76 3.49
N ALA A 154 6.77 7.11 2.19
CA ALA A 154 5.64 7.77 1.52
C ALA A 154 4.39 6.87 1.56
N LEU A 155 4.56 5.56 1.40
CA LEU A 155 3.49 4.57 1.48
C LEU A 155 2.94 4.43 2.92
N GLY A 156 3.78 4.50 3.96
CA GLY A 156 3.27 4.56 5.33
C GLY A 156 2.57 5.89 5.61
N ALA A 157 3.16 7.00 5.16
CA ALA A 157 2.71 8.35 5.44
C ALA A 157 1.31 8.62 4.88
N TYR A 158 0.97 8.09 3.69
CA TYR A 158 -0.41 8.22 3.19
C TYR A 158 -1.40 7.65 4.19
N ARG A 159 -1.10 6.50 4.78
CA ARG A 159 -2.02 5.84 5.71
C ARG A 159 -2.12 6.60 7.04
N ALA A 160 -0.99 7.07 7.55
CA ALA A 160 -0.97 7.91 8.75
C ALA A 160 -1.79 9.20 8.55
N LEU A 161 -1.72 9.82 7.36
CA LEU A 161 -2.51 11.02 7.02
C LEU A 161 -4.02 10.75 6.90
N TYR A 162 -4.44 9.49 6.72
CA TYR A 162 -5.86 9.14 6.73
C TYR A 162 -6.47 9.15 8.15
N ILE A 163 -5.67 9.01 9.21
CA ILE A 163 -6.12 9.11 10.61
C ILE A 163 -6.72 10.49 10.92
N PRO A 164 -5.99 11.62 10.74
CA PRO A 164 -6.58 12.95 10.96
C PRO A 164 -7.72 13.24 9.97
N ASN A 165 -7.72 12.67 8.77
CA ASN A 165 -8.87 12.74 7.87
C ASN A 165 -10.13 12.09 8.48
N TRP A 166 -10.03 10.91 9.12
CA TRP A 166 -11.19 10.29 9.78
C TRP A 166 -11.68 11.13 10.96
N LEU A 167 -10.76 11.68 11.77
CA LEU A 167 -11.11 12.59 12.87
C LEU A 167 -11.81 13.84 12.34
N TRP A 168 -11.28 14.46 11.29
CA TRP A 168 -11.91 15.61 10.64
C TRP A 168 -13.34 15.29 10.21
N ARG A 169 -13.54 14.18 9.48
CA ARG A 169 -14.86 13.76 9.01
C ARG A 169 -15.83 13.43 10.14
N TYR A 170 -15.33 12.90 11.26
CA TYR A 170 -16.15 12.70 12.46
C TYR A 170 -16.67 14.04 12.99
N PHE A 171 -15.80 15.03 13.19
CA PHE A 171 -16.18 16.32 13.77
C PHE A 171 -16.96 17.23 12.82
N THR A 172 -16.72 17.18 11.52
CA THR A 172 -17.37 18.09 10.56
C THR A 172 -18.54 17.47 9.81
N GLU A 173 -18.51 16.15 9.57
CA GLU A 173 -19.51 15.44 8.74
C GLU A 173 -20.32 14.40 9.54
N ASN A 174 -20.06 14.20 10.84
CA ASN A 174 -20.64 13.12 11.66
C ASN A 174 -20.59 11.74 11.00
N THR A 175 -19.56 11.50 10.16
CA THR A 175 -19.43 10.27 9.38
C THR A 175 -18.36 9.37 9.99
N VAL A 176 -18.71 8.11 10.25
CA VAL A 176 -17.80 7.09 10.76
C VAL A 176 -17.87 5.86 9.86
N ASP A 177 -16.71 5.36 9.45
CA ASP A 177 -16.56 4.11 8.70
C ASP A 177 -15.67 3.15 9.51
N PRO A 178 -16.26 2.30 10.38
CA PRO A 178 -15.52 1.43 11.28
C PRO A 178 -14.57 0.47 10.54
N ILE A 179 -14.98 -0.05 9.38
CA ILE A 179 -14.17 -0.97 8.58
C ILE A 179 -12.89 -0.26 8.12
N SER A 180 -13.02 0.92 7.49
CA SER A 180 -11.87 1.71 7.03
C SER A 180 -10.96 2.16 8.17
N ILE A 181 -11.54 2.57 9.31
CA ILE A 181 -10.76 3.02 10.48
C ILE A 181 -9.96 1.86 11.07
N LEU A 182 -10.61 0.73 11.39
CA LEU A 182 -9.94 -0.42 12.02
C LEU A 182 -8.85 -0.98 11.12
N ALA A 183 -9.16 -1.23 9.84
CA ALA A 183 -8.18 -1.74 8.88
C ALA A 183 -7.02 -0.76 8.70
N GLY A 184 -7.31 0.54 8.65
CA GLY A 184 -6.29 1.56 8.49
C GLY A 184 -5.42 1.78 9.74
N LEU A 185 -5.96 1.59 10.94
CA LEU A 185 -5.17 1.53 12.18
C LEU A 185 -4.24 0.31 12.21
N VAL A 186 -4.73 -0.88 11.83
CA VAL A 186 -3.89 -2.08 11.68
C VAL A 186 -2.76 -1.80 10.69
N GLN A 187 -3.09 -1.26 9.52
CA GLN A 187 -2.09 -0.93 8.51
C GLN A 187 -1.05 0.06 9.04
N THR A 188 -1.47 1.12 9.72
CA THR A 188 -0.55 2.12 10.30
C THR A 188 0.35 1.50 11.37
N GLY A 189 -0.22 0.63 12.21
CA GLY A 189 0.52 -0.12 13.23
C GLY A 189 1.68 -0.94 12.66
N LEU A 190 1.47 -1.58 11.51
CA LEU A 190 2.52 -2.36 10.82
C LEU A 190 3.70 -1.50 10.34
N TYR A 191 3.52 -0.20 10.13
CA TYR A 191 4.59 0.72 9.74
C TYR A 191 5.34 1.35 10.93
N LEU A 192 4.89 1.19 12.17
CA LEU A 192 5.45 1.92 13.32
C LEU A 192 6.94 1.66 13.52
N ASP A 193 7.35 0.38 13.48
CA ASP A 193 8.76 0.00 13.63
C ASP A 193 9.62 0.53 12.47
N PHE A 194 9.09 0.44 11.24
CA PHE A 194 9.74 1.02 10.07
C PHE A 194 9.93 2.54 10.20
N PHE A 195 8.91 3.27 10.66
CA PHE A 195 8.98 4.71 10.87
C PHE A 195 10.01 5.08 11.93
N TYR A 196 10.05 4.33 13.04
CA TYR A 196 11.04 4.54 14.09
C TYR A 196 12.45 4.50 13.50
N VAL A 197 12.80 3.42 12.80
CA VAL A 197 14.13 3.25 12.17
C VAL A 197 14.40 4.33 11.12
N TYR A 198 13.40 4.69 10.31
CA TYR A 198 13.52 5.72 9.29
C TYR A 198 13.89 7.09 9.89
N PHE A 199 13.21 7.53 10.95
CA PHE A 199 13.49 8.81 11.59
C PHE A 199 14.79 8.80 12.40
N THR A 200 15.14 7.68 13.04
CA THR A 200 16.35 7.62 13.87
C THR A 200 17.63 7.46 13.07
N LYS A 201 17.58 6.80 11.90
CA LYS A 201 18.76 6.48 11.05
C LYS A 201 18.73 7.20 9.71
N VAL A 202 17.74 6.91 8.86
CA VAL A 202 17.71 7.36 7.45
C VAL A 202 17.67 8.88 7.33
N MET A 203 16.86 9.55 8.16
CA MET A 203 16.78 11.02 8.19
C MET A 203 18.09 11.70 8.63
N LYS A 204 18.99 10.98 9.29
CA LYS A 204 20.32 11.46 9.69
C LYS A 204 21.41 11.14 8.65
N GLY A 205 21.03 10.53 7.52
CA GLY A 205 21.97 10.10 6.47
C GLY A 205 22.61 8.73 6.72
N GLU A 206 22.19 8.02 7.78
CA GLU A 206 22.65 6.65 8.04
C GLU A 206 21.89 5.65 7.17
N LYS A 207 22.48 4.47 6.95
CA LYS A 207 21.80 3.39 6.23
C LYS A 207 20.63 2.85 7.04
N PHE A 208 19.60 2.39 6.34
CA PHE A 208 18.53 1.63 6.98
C PHE A 208 19.06 0.23 7.30
N GLU A 209 19.19 -0.03 8.60
CA GLU A 209 19.62 -1.30 9.14
C GLU A 209 18.74 -1.61 10.35
N LEU A 210 18.13 -2.79 10.36
CA LEU A 210 17.37 -3.25 11.52
C LEU A 210 18.33 -3.65 12.65
N PRO A 211 18.01 -3.37 13.93
CA PRO A 211 18.82 -3.85 15.03
C PRO A 211 18.92 -5.39 14.99
N ALA A 212 20.14 -5.89 15.20
CA ALA A 212 20.44 -7.32 15.19
C ALA A 212 19.76 -8.09 16.33
#